data_AF-A0A7K2J2C9-F1
#
_entry.id   AF-A0A7K2J2C9-F1
#
_cell.length_a   1.000
_cell.length_b   1.000
_cell.length_c   1.000
_cell.angle_alpha   90.00
_cell.angle_beta   90.00
_cell.angle_gamma   90.00
#
_symmetry.space_group_name_H-M   'P 1'
#
loop_
_entity.id
_entity.type
_entity.pdbx_description
1 polymer ?
#
loop_
_entity_poly.entity_id
_entity_poly.type
_entity_poly.pdbx_seq_one_letter_code
_entity_poly.pdbx_strand_id
1 'polypeptide(L)' 'MTDNCPSCTRESVQPVAEHRGATQVSHLYRCPACAETWSTNRDLRAYGEAA' A
#
# COMPACT_ATOMS: atom_id res chain seq x y z
N MET A 1 6.06 -3.31 -1.71
CA MET A 1 6.22 -1.87 -1.41
C MET A 1 6.02 -1.72 0.08
N THR A 2 6.79 -0.86 0.73
CA THR A 2 6.55 -0.46 2.13
C THR A 2 6.05 0.97 2.16
N ASP A 3 5.23 1.30 3.14
CA ASP A 3 4.69 2.64 3.32
C ASP A 3 4.86 3.12 4.77
N ASN A 4 4.77 4.43 4.99
CA ASN A 4 4.91 5.01 6.32
C ASN A 4 3.53 5.21 6.96
N CYS A 5 3.40 4.84 8.23
CA CYS A 5 2.13 5.01 8.94
C CYS A 5 1.75 6.49 9.02
N PRO A 6 0.57 6.90 8.54
CA PRO A 6 0.15 8.30 8.55
C PRO A 6 -0.15 8.84 9.96
N SER A 7 -0.36 7.94 10.93
CA SER A 7 -0.75 8.31 12.30
C SER A 7 0.44 8.41 13.25
N CYS A 8 1.26 7.35 13.37
CA CYS A 8 2.38 7.31 14.32
C CYS A 8 3.75 7.46 13.67
N THR A 9 3.78 7.83 12.38
CA THR A 9 4.98 8.02 11.54
C THR A 9 5.94 6.84 11.51
N ARG A 10 5.48 5.64 11.91
CA ARG A 10 6.28 4.42 11.81
C ARG A 10 6.62 4.14 10.36
N GLU A 11 7.91 4.02 10.10
CA GLU A 11 8.43 3.83 8.76
C GLU A 11 8.41 2.36 8.34
N SER A 12 8.46 2.13 7.02
CA SER A 12 8.67 0.81 6.42
C SER A 12 7.62 -0.25 6.81
N VAL A 13 6.35 0.14 6.90
CA VAL A 13 5.25 -0.79 7.18
C VAL A 13 4.96 -1.63 5.94
N GLN A 14 4.95 -2.95 6.12
CA GLN A 14 4.60 -3.91 5.06
C GLN A 14 3.08 -4.00 4.90
N PRO A 15 2.56 -4.20 3.68
CA PRO A 15 1.15 -4.42 3.46
C PRO A 15 0.73 -5.77 4.06
N VAL A 16 -0.47 -5.81 4.64
CA VAL A 16 -1.11 -7.04 5.13
C VAL A 16 -1.91 -7.73 4.03
N ALA A 17 -2.28 -7.01 2.98
CA ALA A 17 -2.89 -7.58 1.78
C ALA A 17 -2.52 -6.77 0.53
N GLU A 18 -2.45 -7.46 -0.61
CA GLU A 18 -2.28 -6.86 -1.94
C GLU A 18 -3.41 -7.35 -2.84
N HIS A 19 -4.07 -6.44 -3.54
CA HIS A 19 -5.04 -6.76 -4.58
C HIS A 19 -4.58 -6.19 -5.91
N ARG A 20 -4.40 -7.05 -6.92
CA ARG A 20 -4.00 -6.64 -8.27
C ARG A 20 -5.20 -6.65 -9.20
N GLY A 21 -5.57 -5.47 -9.69
CA GLY A 21 -6.51 -5.31 -10.80
C GLY A 21 -5.80 -5.17 -12.13
N ALA A 22 -6.57 -4.99 -13.21
CA ALA A 22 -6.03 -4.86 -14.58
C ALA A 22 -5.21 -3.59 -14.80
N THR A 23 -5.54 -2.49 -14.12
CA THR A 23 -4.90 -1.18 -14.31
C THR A 23 -4.30 -0.61 -13.04
N GLN A 24 -4.52 -1.24 -11.89
CA GLN A 24 -4.06 -0.74 -10.61
C GLN A 24 -3.75 -1.87 -9.64
N VAL A 25 -2.89 -1.59 -8.66
CA VAL A 25 -2.65 -2.46 -7.51
C VAL A 25 -2.96 -1.69 -6.24
N SER A 26 -3.76 -2.29 -5.39
CA SER A 26 -4.12 -1.77 -4.07
C SER A 26 -3.35 -2.53 -3.00
N HIS A 27 -2.72 -1.81 -2.08
CA HIS A 27 -2.06 -2.36 -0.90
C HIS A 27 -2.81 -1.92 0.35
N LEU A 28 -3.21 -2.88 1.19
CA LEU A 28 -3.77 -2.62 2.51
C LEU A 28 -2.65 -2.75 3.54
N TYR A 29 -2.51 -1.74 4.38
CA TYR A 29 -1.53 -1.71 5.47
C TYR A 29 -2.23 -1.70 6.82
N ARG A 30 -1.58 -2.31 7.81
CA ARG A 30 -1.95 -2.18 9.21
C ARG A 30 -0.70 -1.93 10.03
N CYS A 31 -0.66 -0.80 10.73
CA CYS A 31 0.50 -0.46 11.55
C CYS A 31 0.60 -1.39 12.76
N PRO A 32 1.74 -2.06 12.99
CA PRO A 32 1.92 -2.91 14.17
C PRO A 32 2.06 -2.11 15.48
N ALA A 33 2.33 -0.80 15.41
CA ALA A 33 2.54 0.04 16.59
C ALA A 33 1.25 0.70 17.10
N CYS A 34 0.44 1.29 16.21
CA CYS A 34 -0.78 2.02 16.58
C CYS A 34 -2.08 1.37 16.08
N ALA A 35 -1.99 0.23 15.38
CA ALA A 35 -3.11 -0.47 14.76
C ALA A 35 -3.88 0.29 13.67
N GLU A 36 -3.44 1.50 13.31
CA GLU A 36 -4.02 2.27 12.20
C GLU A 36 -3.99 1.46 10.90
N THR A 37 -5.07 1.55 10.13
CA THR A 37 -5.25 0.81 8.88
C THR A 37 -5.48 1.79 7.75
N TRP A 38 -4.71 1.65 6.66
CA TRP A 38 -4.84 2.50 5.48
C TRP A 38 -4.57 1.71 4.20
N SER A 39 -4.97 2.26 3.06
CA SER A 39 -4.73 1.65 1.76
C SER A 39 -4.08 2.62 0.80
N THR A 40 -3.16 2.12 -0.02
CA THR A 40 -2.57 2.88 -1.13
C THR A 40 -2.93 2.21 -2.45
N ASN A 41 -3.25 3.00 -3.47
CA ASN A 41 -3.47 2.52 -4.83
C ASN A 41 -2.33 3.01 -5.72
N ARG A 42 -1.70 2.11 -6.47
CA ARG A 42 -0.77 2.46 -7.54
C ARG A 42 -1.42 2.14 -8.88
N ASP A 43 -1.41 3.10 -9.79
CA ASP A 43 -1.85 2.89 -11.17
C ASP A 43 -0.72 2.23 -11.96
N LEU A 44 -0.97 1.07 -12.56
CA LEU A 44 0.02 0.30 -13.33
C LEU A 44 0.37 0.97 -14.67
N ARG A 45 -0.53 1.79 -15.21
CA ARG A 45 -0.29 2.50 -16.48
C ARG A 45 0.78 3.57 -16.31
N ALA A 46 0.83 4.19 -15.13
CA ALA A 46 1.85 5.18 -14.80
C ALA A 46 3.29 4.60 -14.83
N TYR A 47 3.44 3.29 -14.67
CA TYR A 47 4.74 2.61 -14.63
C TYR A 47 5.06 1.80 -15.91
N GLY A 48 4.20 1.88 -16.94
CA GLY A 48 4.37 1.08 -18.17
C GLY A 48 4.19 -0.42 -17.96
N GLU A 49 3.65 -0.85 -16.82
CA GLU A 49 3.31 -2.24 -16.50
C GLU A 49 1.85 -2.58 -16.88
N ALA A 50 1.29 -1.84 -17.83
CA ALA A 50 0.00 -2.18 -18.43
C ALA A 50 0.25 -3.27 -19.50
N ALA A 51 -0.38 -4.42 -19.30
CA ALA A 51 -0.32 -5.57 -20.21
C ALA A 51 -0.90 -5.26 -21.61
#